data_AF-A0A7C1BPT7-F1
#
_entry.id   AF-A0A7C1BPT7-F1
#
_cell.length_a   1.000
_cell.length_b   1.000
_cell.length_c   1.000
_cell.angle_alpha   90.00
_cell.angle_beta   90.00
_cell.angle_gamma   90.00
#
_symmetry.space_group_name_H-M   'P 1'
#
loop_
_entity.id
_entity.type
_entity.pdbx_description
1 polymer ?
#
loop_
_entity_poly.entity_id
_entity_poly.type
_entity_poly.pdbx_seq_one_letter_code
_entity_poly.pdbx_strand_id
1 'polypeptide(L)' 'MLVMQQDHTPGSEATKFLCPNCGDITIRRCKRCRVFARPYRCPKCGFTGP' A
#
# COMPACT_ATOMS: atom_id res chain seq x y z
N MET A 1 13.66 12.04 4.77
CA MET A 1 13.94 10.69 4.25
C MET A 1 13.51 9.72 5.33
N LEU A 2 12.42 8.96 5.19
CA LEU A 2 12.11 7.75 6.00
C LEU A 2 10.79 7.13 5.51
N VAL A 3 10.92 6.24 4.54
CA VAL A 3 9.90 5.24 4.21
C VAL A 3 9.96 4.12 5.26
N MET A 4 9.37 4.34 6.42
CA MET A 4 9.21 3.29 7.44
C MET A 4 7.73 3.19 7.82
N GLN A 5 6.92 2.61 6.94
CA GLN A 5 5.58 2.13 7.29
C GLN A 5 5.73 0.78 8.00
N GLN A 6 6.35 0.79 9.18
CA GLN A 6 6.37 -0.37 10.07
C GLN A 6 5.05 -0.40 10.84
N ASP A 7 4.14 -1.23 10.33
CA ASP A 7 3.08 -1.83 11.14
C ASP A 7 3.75 -2.78 12.16
N HIS A 8 4.00 -2.25 13.35
CA HIS A 8 4.47 -3.04 14.49
C HIS A 8 3.31 -3.27 15.47
N THR A 9 2.20 -3.78 14.96
CA THR A 9 1.08 -4.22 15.79
C THR A 9 0.68 -5.64 15.35
N PRO A 10 1.01 -6.69 16.13
CA PRO A 10 0.56 -8.04 15.83
C PRO A 10 -0.97 -8.06 15.88
N GLY A 11 -1.61 -8.14 14.70
CA GLY A 11 -3.08 -8.05 14.55
C GLY A 11 -3.60 -6.94 13.64
N SER A 12 -2.73 -6.13 13.01
CA SER A 12 -3.23 -5.12 12.07
C SER A 12 -3.77 -5.77 10.79
N GLU A 13 -5.02 -5.46 10.45
CA GLU A 13 -5.64 -5.89 9.19
C GLU A 13 -4.97 -5.16 8.01
N ALA A 14 -3.88 -5.73 7.51
CA ALA A 14 -3.26 -5.30 6.26
C ALA A 14 -3.92 -6.05 5.09
N THR A 15 -4.43 -5.32 4.11
CA THR A 15 -4.91 -5.95 2.86
C THR A 15 -3.77 -6.04 1.86
N LYS A 16 -3.82 -7.07 1.01
CA LYS A 16 -2.92 -7.26 -0.11
C LYS A 16 -3.78 -7.38 -1.37
N PHE A 17 -3.45 -6.61 -2.40
CA PHE A 17 -4.13 -6.66 -3.69
C PHE A 17 -3.14 -6.40 -4.82
N LEU A 18 -3.45 -6.86 -6.02
CA LEU A 18 -2.63 -6.58 -7.20
C LEU A 18 -2.88 -5.16 -7.69
N CYS A 19 -1.84 -4.50 -8.21
CA CYS A 19 -2.00 -3.17 -8.80
C CYS A 19 -3.04 -3.22 -9.94
N PRO A 20 -4.07 -2.35 -9.94
CA PRO A 20 -5.12 -2.37 -10.96
C PRO A 20 -4.63 -1.96 -12.35
N ASN A 21 -3.48 -1.26 -12.43
CA ASN A 21 -2.94 -0.79 -13.70
C ASN A 21 -2.00 -1.82 -14.36
N CYS A 22 -1.11 -2.45 -13.59
CA CYS A 22 -0.15 -3.41 -14.16
C CYS A 22 -0.46 -4.89 -13.83
N GLY A 23 -1.21 -5.19 -12.77
CA GLY A 23 -1.51 -6.57 -12.36
C GLY A 23 -0.32 -7.38 -11.82
N ASP A 24 0.92 -6.96 -12.07
CA ASP A 24 2.12 -7.73 -11.70
C ASP A 24 2.64 -7.52 -10.28
N ILE A 25 2.31 -6.41 -9.63
CA ILE A 25 2.83 -6.10 -8.29
C ILE A 25 1.77 -6.30 -7.23
N THR A 26 2.17 -6.89 -6.12
CA THR A 26 1.32 -7.03 -4.93
C THR A 26 1.52 -5.82 -4.02
N ILE A 27 0.48 -5.02 -3.87
CA ILE A 27 0.45 -3.85 -3.01
C ILE A 27 -0.13 -4.25 -1.66
N ARG A 28 0.63 -4.02 -0.59
CA ARG A 28 0.17 -4.24 0.79
C ARG A 28 -0.17 -2.89 1.43
N ARG A 29 -1.40 -2.74 1.90
CA ARG A 29 -1.87 -1.50 2.54
C ARG A 29 -2.40 -1.77 3.94
N CYS A 30 -1.88 -1.02 4.90
CA CYS A 30 -2.34 -1.07 6.29
C CYS A 30 -3.77 -0.51 6.42
N LYS A 31 -4.54 -0.93 7.43
CA LYS A 31 -5.90 -0.39 7.68
C LYS A 31 -5.91 1.14 7.76
N ARG A 32 -5.00 1.73 8.55
CA ARG A 32 -4.83 3.19 8.65
C ARG A 32 -4.58 3.84 7.28
N CYS A 33 -3.70 3.25 6.48
CA CYS A 33 -3.33 3.75 5.15
C CYS A 33 -4.55 3.82 4.23
N ARG A 34 -5.45 2.84 4.32
CA ARG A 34 -6.73 2.79 3.58
C ARG A 34 -7.74 3.81 4.11
N VAL A 35 -7.91 3.89 5.44
CA VAL A 35 -8.83 4.83 6.09
C VAL A 35 -8.47 6.28 5.76
N PHE A 36 -7.17 6.60 5.77
CA PHE A 36 -6.68 7.94 5.45
C PHE A 36 -6.41 8.16 3.96
N ALA A 37 -6.77 7.21 3.08
CA ALA A 37 -6.56 7.31 1.64
C ALA A 37 -5.15 7.83 1.28
N ARG A 38 -4.12 7.32 1.98
CA ARG A 38 -2.75 7.82 1.80
C ARG A 38 -2.28 7.47 0.39
N PRO A 39 -1.70 8.39 -0.38
CA PRO A 39 -1.25 8.05 -1.72
C PRO A 39 -0.20 6.93 -1.68
N TYR A 40 -0.34 5.95 -2.57
CA TYR A 40 0.65 4.92 -2.83
C TYR A 40 1.07 4.96 -4.29
N ARG A 41 2.35 4.71 -4.55
CA ARG A 41 2.89 4.67 -5.91
C ARG A 41 3.31 3.25 -6.27
N CYS A 42 2.84 2.77 -7.40
CA CYS A 42 3.31 1.54 -8.00
C CYS A 42 4.74 1.73 -8.54
N PRO A 43 5.75 0.95 -8.09
CA PRO A 43 7.11 1.02 -8.63
C PRO A 43 7.23 0.58 -10.10
N LYS A 44 6.30 -0.23 -10.62
CA LYS A 44 6.37 -0.76 -11.99
C LYS A 44 5.79 0.22 -13.03
N CYS A 45 4.56 0.70 -12.81
CA CYS A 45 3.87 1.54 -13.78
C CYS A 45 3.75 3.02 -13.34
N GLY A 46 4.24 3.36 -12.15
CA GLY A 46 4.17 4.73 -11.63
C GLY A 46 2.77 5.18 -11.21
N PHE A 47 1.76 4.31 -11.29
CA PHE A 47 0.38 4.60 -10.87
C PHE A 47 0.34 5.10 -9.44
N THR A 48 -0.25 6.27 -9.22
CA THR A 48 -0.42 6.87 -7.89
C THR A 48 -1.90 6.86 -7.54
N GLY A 49 -2.27 5.99 -6.61
CA GLY A 49 -3.65 5.84 -6.14
C GLY A 49 -3.79 6.21 -4.67
N PRO A 50 -5.01 6.48 -4.19
CA PRO A 50 -5.30 6.76 -2.78
C PRO A 50 -5.17 5.55 -1.86
#